data_AF-A0ABD1BYB7-F1
#
_entry.id   AF-A0ABD1BYB7-F1
#
_cell.length_a   1.000
_cell.length_b   1.000
_cell.length_c   1.000
_cell.angle_alpha   90.00
_cell.angle_beta   90.00
_cell.angle_gamma   90.00
#
_symmetry.space_group_name_H-M   'P 1'
#
loop_
_entity.id
_entity.type
_entity.pdbx_description
1 polymer ?
#
loop_
_entity_poly.entity_id
_entity_poly.type
_entity_poly.pdbx_seq_one_letter_code
_entity_poly.pdbx_strand_id
1 'polypeptide(L)'
;MMERLRKWALERKFVFKTLWSNTTRVILGCVNDKYSWRLRALVVPHSEFFVVKKLVDKQACDTTHKNPNHRQATATTLASLICSGYHEKNYGLKAKQIIDLVRMNHGVQIKYKKAWRTKEIDESLVRGTPEDSYHNLAKWLFKVQEKNI
;
A
#
# COMPACT_ATOMS: atom_id res chain seq x y z
N MET A 1 -6.76 0.05 -8.00
CA MET A 1 -6.48 1.48 -8.29
C MET A 1 -5.95 2.27 -7.08
N MET A 2 -6.71 2.35 -5.97
CA MET A 2 -6.36 3.21 -4.82
C MET A 2 -4.96 2.95 -4.25
N GLU A 3 -4.50 1.70 -4.25
CA GLU A 3 -3.18 1.34 -3.76
C GLU A 3 -2.05 2.02 -4.55
N ARG A 4 -2.14 2.00 -5.89
CA ARG A 4 -1.17 2.69 -6.76
C ARG A 4 -1.16 4.21 -6.50
N LEU A 5 -2.33 4.80 -6.26
CA LEU A 5 -2.44 6.23 -5.97
C LEU A 5 -1.84 6.60 -4.60
N ARG A 6 -1.98 5.73 -3.59
CA ARG A 6 -1.34 5.92 -2.28
C ARG A 6 0.18 5.87 -2.37
N LYS A 7 0.74 4.91 -3.12
CA LYS A 7 2.18 4.84 -3.38
C LYS A 7 2.68 6.09 -4.10
N TRP A 8 2.02 6.48 -5.18
CA TRP A 8 2.34 7.70 -5.93
C TRP A 8 2.30 8.96 -5.04
N ALA A 9 1.36 9.03 -4.10
CA ALA A 9 1.28 10.12 -3.14
C ALA A 9 2.44 10.15 -2.13
N LEU A 10 2.90 8.98 -1.67
CA LEU A 10 4.08 8.86 -0.79
C LEU A 10 5.38 9.22 -1.53
N GLU A 11 5.52 8.79 -2.79
CA GLU A 11 6.67 9.12 -3.64
C GLU A 11 6.75 10.62 -3.93
N ARG A 12 5.61 11.25 -4.25
CA ARG A 12 5.51 12.69 -4.52
C ARG A 12 5.27 13.55 -3.28
N LYS A 13 5.29 12.95 -2.09
CA LYS A 13 5.21 13.64 -0.78
C LYS A 13 4.00 14.57 -0.64
N PHE A 14 2.82 14.12 -1.08
CA PHE A 14 1.58 14.87 -0.90
C PHE A 14 0.46 14.00 -0.31
N VAL A 15 -0.54 14.65 0.28
CA VAL A 15 -1.69 13.99 0.90
C VAL A 15 -2.98 14.34 0.16
N PHE A 16 -3.80 13.33 -0.15
CA PHE A 16 -5.14 13.53 -0.72
C PHE A 16 -6.27 13.04 0.19
N LYS A 17 -7.50 13.50 -0.08
CA LYS A 17 -8.74 12.96 0.46
C LYS A 17 -9.62 12.42 -0.67
N THR A 18 -10.38 11.38 -0.36
CA THR A 18 -11.44 10.90 -1.25
C THR A 18 -12.61 11.88 -1.15
N LEU A 19 -12.96 12.51 -2.27
CA LEU A 19 -14.14 13.38 -2.37
C LEU A 19 -15.37 12.56 -2.76
N TRP A 20 -15.20 11.58 -3.64
CA TRP A 20 -16.24 10.65 -4.05
C TRP A 20 -15.63 9.30 -4.41
N SER A 21 -16.28 8.21 -4.02
CA SER A 21 -15.91 6.86 -4.46
C SER A 21 -17.15 6.00 -4.55
N ASN A 22 -17.38 5.37 -5.70
CA ASN A 22 -18.36 4.32 -5.89
C ASN A 22 -17.82 3.32 -6.92
N THR A 23 -18.65 2.37 -7.35
CA THR A 23 -18.26 1.31 -8.30
C THR A 23 -17.91 1.84 -9.70
N THR A 24 -18.33 3.06 -10.06
CA THR A 24 -18.16 3.60 -11.42
C THR A 24 -17.19 4.79 -11.51
N ARG A 25 -16.96 5.50 -10.40
CA ARG A 25 -16.14 6.71 -10.34
C ARG A 25 -15.38 6.86 -9.02
N VAL A 26 -14.17 7.41 -9.14
CA VAL A 26 -13.35 7.86 -8.02
C VAL A 26 -12.93 9.32 -8.28
N ILE A 27 -13.16 10.18 -7.29
CA ILE A 27 -12.72 11.58 -7.30
C ILE A 27 -11.89 11.82 -6.04
N LEU A 28 -10.64 12.23 -6.23
CA LEU A 28 -9.72 12.60 -5.18
C LEU A 28 -9.41 14.09 -5.25
N GLY A 29 -9.16 14.71 -4.10
CA GLY A 29 -8.72 16.10 -4.00
C GLY A 29 -7.62 16.27 -2.96
N CYS A 30 -6.94 17.41 -2.96
CA CYS A 30 -6.00 17.75 -1.89
C CYS A 30 -6.73 17.77 -0.54
N VAL A 31 -6.01 17.47 0.54
CA VAL A 31 -6.58 17.60 1.89
C VAL A 31 -6.92 19.05 2.21
N ASN A 32 -6.05 19.98 1.82
CA ASN A 32 -6.23 21.41 1.97
C ASN A 32 -7.00 21.99 0.77
N ASP A 33 -8.19 22.52 1.03
CA ASP A 33 -9.10 23.01 -0.01
C ASP A 33 -8.60 24.27 -0.74
N LYS A 34 -7.53 24.92 -0.24
CA LYS A 34 -6.85 26.00 -0.96
C LYS A 34 -6.17 25.54 -2.24
N TYR A 35 -5.80 24.25 -2.33
CA TYR A 35 -5.13 23.71 -3.50
C TYR A 35 -6.13 23.09 -4.47
N SER A 36 -5.90 23.36 -5.75
CA SER A 36 -6.78 22.88 -6.83
C SER A 36 -6.52 21.44 -7.28
N TRP A 37 -5.57 20.74 -6.66
CA TRP A 37 -5.22 19.37 -7.03
C TRP A 37 -6.44 18.45 -6.96
N ARG A 38 -6.74 17.80 -8.09
CA ARG A 38 -7.92 16.92 -8.23
C ARG A 38 -7.66 15.83 -9.26
N LEU A 39 -8.01 14.60 -8.91
CA LEU A 39 -7.97 13.45 -9.81
C LEU A 39 -9.37 12.89 -9.98
N ARG A 40 -9.79 12.66 -11.23
CA ARG A 40 -11.02 11.96 -11.58
C ARG A 40 -10.69 10.73 -12.39
N ALA A 41 -11.18 9.60 -11.93
CA ALA A 41 -11.12 8.33 -12.64
C ALA A 41 -12.50 7.70 -12.76
N LEU A 42 -12.69 6.98 -13.87
CA LEU A 42 -13.93 6.27 -14.20
C LEU A 42 -13.59 4.83 -14.54
N VAL A 43 -14.54 3.93 -14.29
CA VAL A 43 -14.47 2.55 -14.79
C VAL A 43 -14.53 2.56 -16.33
N VAL A 44 -13.77 1.67 -16.94
CA VAL A 44 -13.83 1.38 -18.37
C VAL A 44 -15.10 0.56 -18.64
N PRO A 45 -15.92 0.88 -19.65
CA PRO A 45 -17.10 0.09 -19.97
C PRO A 45 -16.78 -1.40 -20.12
N HIS A 46 -17.61 -2.26 -19.53
CA HIS A 46 -17.44 -3.73 -19.56
C HIS A 46 -16.15 -4.23 -18.90
N SER A 47 -15.64 -3.50 -17.90
CA SER A 47 -14.38 -3.80 -17.24
C SER A 47 -14.41 -3.37 -15.76
N GLU A 48 -13.56 -3.99 -14.94
CA GLU A 48 -13.31 -3.59 -13.55
C GLU A 48 -12.17 -2.55 -13.42
N PHE A 49 -11.55 -2.17 -14.54
CA PHE A 49 -10.42 -1.24 -14.53
C PHE A 49 -10.90 0.21 -14.49
N PHE A 50 -10.25 0.99 -13.62
CA PHE A 50 -10.40 2.43 -13.58
C PHE A 50 -9.31 3.11 -14.41
N VAL A 51 -9.71 4.08 -15.23
CA VAL A 51 -8.82 4.95 -15.99
C VAL A 51 -8.90 6.38 -15.47
N VAL A 52 -7.74 7.04 -15.34
CA VAL A 52 -7.68 8.47 -15.00
C VAL A 52 -8.16 9.27 -16.22
N LYS A 53 -9.29 9.96 -16.08
CA LYS A 53 -9.87 10.80 -17.15
C LYS A 53 -9.43 12.26 -17.03
N LYS A 54 -9.17 12.74 -15.82
CA LYS A 54 -8.73 14.11 -15.58
C LYS A 54 -7.80 14.17 -14.38
N LEU A 55 -6.68 14.87 -14.54
CA LEU A 55 -5.76 15.22 -13.47
C LEU A 55 -5.55 16.74 -13.55
N VAL A 56 -5.85 17.43 -12.45
CA VAL A 56 -5.51 18.84 -12.26
C VAL A 56 -4.29 18.88 -11.35
N ASP A 57 -3.15 19.29 -11.90
CA ASP A 57 -1.86 19.33 -11.21
C ASP A 57 -1.38 20.78 -11.00
N LYS A 58 -2.30 21.68 -10.61
CA LYS A 58 -1.99 23.09 -10.31
C LYS A 58 -1.82 23.28 -8.81
N GLN A 59 -0.64 23.76 -8.41
CA GLN A 59 -0.13 23.87 -7.04
C GLN A 59 -0.23 22.53 -6.30
N ALA A 60 0.86 21.76 -6.35
CA ALA A 60 0.97 20.53 -5.57
C ALA A 60 0.61 20.85 -4.10
N CYS A 61 -0.26 20.04 -3.54
CA CYS A 61 -0.72 20.11 -2.15
C CYS A 61 0.51 20.02 -1.24
N ASP A 62 1.12 21.16 -0.90
CA ASP A 62 2.30 21.16 -0.06
C ASP A 62 1.88 20.65 1.32
N THR A 63 2.32 19.44 1.60
CA THR A 63 2.11 18.78 2.88
C THR A 63 3.46 18.28 3.35
N THR A 64 4.47 19.17 3.29
CA THR A 64 5.75 19.04 3.98
C THR A 64 5.54 19.14 5.49
N HIS A 65 4.81 18.18 6.06
CA HIS A 65 4.80 17.98 7.49
C HIS A 65 5.04 16.51 7.77
N LYS A 66 5.99 16.29 8.69
CA LYS A 66 6.29 15.04 9.40
C LYS A 66 5.05 14.59 10.18
N ASN A 67 3.95 14.33 9.50
CA ASN A 67 2.69 14.03 10.11
C ASN A 67 2.68 12.54 10.46
N PRO A 68 2.65 12.16 11.75
CA PRO A 68 2.52 10.77 12.15
C PRO A 68 1.26 10.08 11.59
N ASN A 69 0.29 10.88 11.15
CA ASN A 69 -1.00 10.48 10.58
C ASN A 69 -1.09 10.74 9.07
N HIS A 70 -0.01 10.54 8.31
CA HIS A 70 -0.09 10.56 6.84
C HIS A 70 -1.13 9.55 6.33
N ARG A 71 -2.20 10.04 5.69
CA ARG A 71 -3.40 9.25 5.38
C ARG A 71 -3.13 8.09 4.40
N GLN A 72 -2.21 8.29 3.46
CA GLN A 72 -1.81 7.29 2.47
C GLN A 72 -0.76 6.30 2.99
N ALA A 73 -0.10 6.61 4.12
CA ALA A 73 0.88 5.71 4.76
C ALA A 73 0.14 4.67 5.61
N THR A 74 -0.64 3.81 4.95
CA THR A 74 -1.31 2.67 5.60
C THR A 74 -0.31 1.51 5.76
N ALA A 75 -0.55 0.61 6.71
CA ALA A 75 0.33 -0.54 6.92
C ALA A 75 0.47 -1.40 5.65
N THR A 76 -0.63 -1.63 4.93
CA THR A 76 -0.65 -2.36 3.66
C THR A 76 0.18 -1.67 2.58
N THR A 77 0.04 -0.34 2.44
CA THR A 77 0.81 0.43 1.45
C THR A 77 2.30 0.44 1.74
N LEU A 78 2.66 0.62 3.01
CA LEU A 78 4.05 0.57 3.44
C LEU A 78 4.64 -0.83 3.26
N ALA A 79 3.90 -1.89 3.61
CA ALA A 79 4.35 -3.27 3.46
C ALA A 79 4.61 -3.58 1.98
N SER A 80 3.70 -3.19 1.09
CA SER A 80 3.87 -3.38 -0.35
C SER A 80 5.01 -2.55 -0.96
N LEU A 81 5.48 -1.47 -0.30
CA LEU A 81 6.67 -0.70 -0.72
C LEU A 81 7.97 -1.30 -0.15
N ILE A 82 7.92 -1.85 1.06
CA ILE A 82 9.07 -2.48 1.73
C ILE A 82 9.38 -3.83 1.08
N CYS A 83 8.35 -4.64 0.84
CA CYS A 83 8.44 -5.94 0.17
C CYS A 83 9.26 -5.82 -1.12
N SER A 84 8.92 -4.84 -1.98
CA SER A 84 9.59 -4.63 -3.27
C SER A 84 11.09 -4.28 -3.20
N GLY A 85 11.64 -3.93 -2.03
CA GLY A 85 13.02 -3.47 -1.90
C GLY A 85 13.96 -4.32 -1.04
N TYR A 86 13.46 -5.30 -0.27
CA TYR A 86 14.23 -5.94 0.82
C TYR A 86 14.14 -7.47 0.90
N HIS A 87 13.86 -8.14 -0.22
CA HIS A 87 13.72 -9.60 -0.27
C HIS A 87 14.99 -10.41 0.09
N GLU A 88 16.17 -9.80 0.17
CA GLU A 88 17.44 -10.51 0.36
C GLU A 88 17.72 -10.98 1.80
N LYS A 89 16.98 -10.49 2.81
CA LYS A 89 17.24 -10.86 4.21
C LYS A 89 16.26 -11.91 4.71
N ASN A 90 16.78 -13.11 5.02
CA ASN A 90 16.03 -14.24 5.60
C ASN A 90 15.23 -13.89 6.88
N TYR A 91 15.65 -12.84 7.59
CA TYR A 91 14.98 -12.30 8.77
C TYR A 91 14.46 -10.91 8.41
N GLY A 92 13.15 -10.80 8.15
CA GLY A 92 12.50 -9.54 7.75
C GLY A 92 12.80 -8.36 8.69
N LEU A 93 12.46 -7.15 8.25
CA LEU A 93 12.81 -5.92 8.98
C LEU A 93 12.17 -5.84 10.37
N LYS A 94 12.93 -5.37 11.36
CA LYS A 94 12.39 -5.01 12.68
C LYS A 94 11.51 -3.77 12.57
N ALA A 95 10.49 -3.66 13.42
CA ALA A 95 9.59 -2.50 13.42
C ALA A 95 10.32 -1.15 13.53
N LYS A 96 11.42 -1.07 14.31
CA LYS A 96 12.25 0.14 14.40
C LYS A 96 12.92 0.48 13.06
N GLN A 97 13.45 -0.51 12.35
CA GLN A 97 14.04 -0.32 11.02
C GLN A 97 12.99 0.15 10.00
N ILE A 98 11.75 -0.36 10.11
CA ILE A 98 10.63 0.10 9.28
C ILE A 98 10.32 1.57 9.55
N ILE A 99 10.29 2.02 10.81
CA ILE A 99 10.09 3.44 11.15
C ILE A 99 11.18 4.31 10.52
N ASP A 100 12.44 3.91 10.67
CA ASP A 100 13.58 4.66 10.15
C ASP A 100 13.55 4.73 8.61
N LEU A 101 13.26 3.62 7.95
CA LEU A 101 13.18 3.52 6.49
C LEU A 101 12.03 4.35 5.91
N VAL A 102 10.84 4.30 6.51
CA VAL A 102 9.69 5.11 6.06
C VAL A 102 9.97 6.60 6.24
N ARG A 103 10.67 6.97 7.31
CA ARG A 103 11.13 8.35 7.52
C ARG A 103 12.15 8.77 6.46
N MET A 104 13.15 7.93 6.17
CA MET A 104 14.20 8.26 5.21
C MET A 104 13.68 8.34 3.77
N ASN A 105 12.88 7.36 3.35
CA ASN A 105 12.46 7.25 1.95
C ASN A 105 11.28 8.17 1.61
N HIS A 106 10.36 8.37 2.56
CA HIS A 106 9.11 9.09 2.30
C HIS A 106 8.92 10.35 3.13
N GLY A 107 9.82 10.66 4.07
CA GLY A 107 9.67 11.82 4.97
C GLY A 107 8.50 11.69 5.96
N VAL A 108 7.93 10.49 6.10
CA VAL A 108 6.75 10.22 6.93
C VAL A 108 7.19 9.60 8.26
N GLN A 109 6.70 10.14 9.36
CA GLN A 109 6.82 9.48 10.66
C GLN A 109 5.66 8.51 10.86
N ILE A 110 5.90 7.34 11.45
CA ILE A 110 4.84 6.39 11.80
C ILE A 110 4.99 5.92 13.25
N LYS A 111 3.85 5.61 13.89
CA LYS A 111 3.84 5.03 15.24
C LYS A 111 4.33 3.58 15.21
N TYR A 112 4.90 3.12 16.32
CA TYR A 112 5.38 1.74 16.48
C TYR A 112 4.32 0.69 16.12
N LYS A 113 3.09 0.83 16.62
CA LYS A 113 1.98 -0.09 16.29
C LYS A 113 1.75 -0.23 14.78
N LYS A 114 1.87 0.87 14.01
CA LYS A 114 1.73 0.84 12.55
C LYS A 114 2.92 0.13 11.90
N ALA A 115 4.14 0.37 12.37
CA ALA A 115 5.33 -0.31 11.89
C ALA A 115 5.27 -1.82 12.16
N TRP A 116 4.77 -2.23 13.33
CA TRP A 116 4.56 -3.63 13.67
C TRP A 116 3.52 -4.28 12.75
N ARG A 117 2.38 -3.62 12.52
CA ARG A 117 1.37 -4.11 11.56
C ARG A 117 1.90 -4.19 10.12
N THR A 118 2.76 -3.25 9.74
CA THR A 118 3.42 -3.25 8.43
C THR A 118 4.32 -4.47 8.29
N LYS A 119 5.09 -4.80 9.33
CA LYS A 119 5.93 -6.00 9.39
C LYS A 119 5.11 -7.28 9.21
N GLU A 120 4.01 -7.44 9.94
CA GLU A 120 3.16 -8.65 9.82
C GLU A 120 2.64 -8.83 8.38
N ILE A 121 2.17 -7.73 7.76
CA ILE A 121 1.66 -7.78 6.39
C ILE A 121 2.80 -8.09 5.41
N ASP A 122 3.96 -7.47 5.57
CA ASP A 122 5.14 -7.74 4.75
C ASP A 122 5.58 -9.21 4.85
N GLU A 123 5.65 -9.75 6.06
CA GLU A 123 5.97 -11.18 6.28
C GLU A 123 4.96 -12.10 5.60
N SER A 124 3.66 -11.77 5.66
CA SER A 124 2.61 -12.53 4.96
C SER A 124 2.70 -12.43 3.43
N LEU A 125 3.13 -11.28 2.89
CA LEU A 125 3.32 -11.09 1.45
C LEU A 125 4.52 -11.88 0.93
N VAL A 126 5.58 -12.01 1.72
CA VAL A 126 6.81 -12.71 1.33
C VAL A 126 6.70 -14.22 1.52
N ARG A 127 6.12 -14.67 2.64
CA ARG A 127 6.10 -16.09 3.04
C ARG A 127 4.75 -16.78 2.80
N GLY A 128 3.74 -16.04 2.37
CA GLY A 128 2.36 -16.52 2.39
C GLY A 128 1.78 -16.52 3.80
N THR A 129 0.54 -16.96 3.91
CA THR A 129 -0.15 -17.04 5.20
C THR A 129 0.04 -18.42 5.86
N PRO A 130 -0.26 -18.56 7.16
CA PRO A 130 -0.31 -19.88 7.79
C PRO A 130 -1.24 -20.85 7.07
N GLU A 131 -2.38 -20.37 6.55
CA GLU A 131 -3.34 -21.15 5.79
C GLU A 131 -2.74 -21.72 4.49
N ASP A 132 -1.92 -20.92 3.78
CA ASP A 132 -1.18 -21.40 2.61
C ASP A 132 -0.24 -22.56 2.96
N SER A 133 0.40 -22.48 4.14
CA SER A 133 1.30 -23.53 4.63
C SER A 133 0.55 -24.82 4.94
N TYR A 134 -0.62 -24.75 5.60
CA TYR A 134 -1.46 -25.92 5.87
C TYR A 134 -2.00 -26.55 4.59
N HIS A 135 -2.40 -25.74 3.60
CA HIS A 135 -2.85 -26.24 2.30
C HIS A 135 -1.73 -26.99 1.55
N ASN A 136 -0.51 -26.47 1.61
CA ASN A 136 0.66 -27.12 1.02
C ASN A 136 0.98 -28.45 1.71
N LEU A 137 0.89 -28.51 3.05
CA LEU A 137 1.06 -29.75 3.81
C LEU A 137 0.01 -30.80 3.42
N ALA A 138 -1.26 -30.41 3.35
CA ALA A 138 -2.35 -31.29 2.95
C ALA A 138 -2.16 -31.85 1.53
N LYS A 139 -1.78 -30.99 0.58
CA LYS A 139 -1.44 -31.40 -0.80
C LYS A 139 -0.26 -32.37 -0.84
N TRP A 140 0.76 -32.14 -0.03
CA TRP A 140 1.93 -33.02 0.03
C TRP A 140 1.53 -34.40 0.56
N LEU A 141 0.76 -34.47 1.66
CA LEU A 141 0.25 -35.72 2.22
C LEU A 141 -0.56 -36.53 1.20
N PHE A 142 -1.46 -35.87 0.47
CA PHE A 142 -2.24 -36.52 -0.59
C PHE A 142 -1.35 -37.14 -1.67
N LYS A 143 -0.36 -36.39 -2.17
CA LYS A 143 0.58 -36.88 -3.18
C LYS A 143 1.46 -38.05 -2.69
N VAL A 144 1.80 -38.09 -1.41
CA VAL A 144 2.55 -39.21 -0.82
C VAL A 144 1.68 -40.46 -0.76
N GLN A 145 0.39 -40.32 -0.47
CA GLN A 145 -0.55 -41.44 -0.48
C GLN A 145 -0.76 -42.02 -1.88
N GLU A 146 -0.87 -41.18 -2.92
CA GLU A 146 -1.03 -41.65 -4.31
C GLU A 146 0.18 -42.44 -4.84
N LYS A 147 1.39 -42.13 -4.36
CA LYS A 147 2.63 -42.76 -4.84
C LYS A 147 3.02 -44.04 -4.09
N ASN A 148 2.35 -44.35 -2.99
CA ASN A 148 2.59 -45.55 -2.18
C ASN A 148 1.59 -46.69 -2.50
N ILE A 149 0.94 -46.62 -3.67
CA ILE A 149 0.12 -47.66 -4.30
C ILE A 149 0.91 -48.17 -5.52
#